data_AF-A0A2V8LX98-F1
#
_entry.id   AF-A0A2V8LX98-F1
#
_cell.length_a   1.000
_cell.length_b   1.000
_cell.length_c   1.000
_cell.angle_alpha   90.00
_cell.angle_beta   90.00
_cell.angle_gamma   90.00
#
_symmetry.space_group_name_H-M   'P 1'
#
loop_
_entity.id
_entity.type
_entity.pdbx_description
1 polymer ?
#
loop_
_entity_poly.entity_id
_entity_poly.type
_entity_poly.pdbx_seq_one_letter_code
_entity_poly.pdbx_strand_id
1 'polypeptide(L)'
;MKRVNMLFKLGFGFAVLCALAFALPASAHHSPSNYSDTYTTIEGVVKEVHLVVPHSWVYLEVKDAKGEPQIWIMEAIGRPTLQRIGVTIDYMKVGDPVKARCFPLRDGSHGCRLGFIKAKDGSVKNWNGDDTPVPSDF
;
A
#
# COMPACT_ATOMS: atom_id res chain seq x y z
N MET A 1 35.33 -16.52 47.15
CA MET A 1 34.00 -16.02 46.70
C MET A 1 34.04 -14.74 45.84
N LYS A 2 34.88 -13.73 46.11
CA LYS A 2 34.87 -12.46 45.32
C LYS A 2 35.28 -12.58 43.83
N ARG A 3 36.22 -13.48 43.49
CA ARG A 3 36.70 -13.68 42.09
C ARG A 3 35.68 -14.32 41.15
N VAL A 4 34.87 -15.27 41.65
CA VAL A 4 33.81 -15.94 40.86
C VAL A 4 32.70 -14.94 40.49
N ASN A 5 32.32 -14.07 41.43
CA ASN A 5 31.31 -13.03 41.20
C ASN A 5 31.77 -11.96 40.18
N MET A 6 33.06 -11.70 40.07
CA MET A 6 33.64 -10.75 39.11
C MET A 6 33.66 -11.31 37.69
N LEU A 7 34.00 -12.59 37.54
CA LEU A 7 33.95 -13.31 36.25
C LEU A 7 32.51 -13.43 35.71
N PHE A 8 31.54 -13.68 36.60
CA PHE A 8 30.12 -13.76 36.22
C PHE A 8 29.55 -12.40 35.76
N LYS A 9 29.93 -11.31 36.43
CA LYS A 9 29.54 -9.94 36.04
C LYS A 9 30.15 -9.51 34.72
N LEU A 10 31.42 -9.90 34.46
CA LEU A 10 32.11 -9.56 33.22
C LEU A 10 31.54 -10.34 32.02
N GLY A 11 31.23 -11.64 32.22
CA GLY A 11 30.57 -12.46 31.21
C GLY A 11 29.15 -11.97 30.86
N PHE A 12 28.38 -11.55 31.87
CA PHE A 12 27.05 -10.98 31.66
C PHE A 12 27.11 -9.63 30.93
N GLY A 13 28.06 -8.75 31.30
CA GLY A 13 28.26 -7.47 30.61
C GLY A 13 28.63 -7.64 29.14
N PHE A 14 29.49 -8.62 28.83
CA PHE A 14 29.87 -8.93 27.45
C PHE A 14 28.69 -9.50 26.64
N ALA A 15 27.89 -10.40 27.22
CA ALA A 15 26.71 -10.94 26.57
C ALA A 15 25.67 -9.87 26.23
N VAL A 16 25.43 -8.91 27.13
CA VAL A 16 24.53 -7.78 26.89
C VAL A 16 25.06 -6.87 25.78
N LEU A 17 26.37 -6.59 25.75
CA LEU A 17 26.99 -5.78 24.71
C LEU A 17 26.89 -6.45 23.33
N CYS A 18 27.11 -7.77 23.25
CA CYS A 18 26.92 -8.54 22.02
C CYS A 18 25.45 -8.53 21.56
N ALA A 19 24.48 -8.69 22.46
CA ALA A 19 23.05 -8.66 22.11
C ALA A 19 22.63 -7.30 21.54
N LEU A 20 23.14 -6.20 22.11
CA LEU A 20 22.88 -4.84 21.61
C LEU A 20 23.53 -4.58 20.25
N ALA A 21 24.67 -5.21 19.94
CA ALA A 21 25.33 -5.09 18.64
C ALA A 21 24.52 -5.74 17.49
N PHE A 22 23.62 -6.69 17.79
CA PHE A 22 22.72 -7.30 16.82
C PHE A 22 21.35 -6.60 16.72
N ALA A 23 21.08 -5.60 17.56
CA ALA A 23 19.85 -4.81 17.52
C ALA A 23 19.92 -3.70 16.44
N LEU A 24 20.32 -4.04 15.22
CA LEU A 24 20.29 -3.10 14.10
C LEU A 24 18.84 -2.90 13.64
N PRO A 25 18.43 -1.67 13.29
CA PRO A 25 17.14 -1.45 12.67
C PRO A 25 17.07 -2.23 11.35
N ALA A 26 16.09 -3.12 11.22
CA ALA A 26 15.83 -3.79 9.96
C ALA A 26 15.20 -2.79 8.98
N SER A 27 15.81 -2.62 7.80
CA SER A 27 15.22 -1.87 6.71
C SER A 27 14.07 -2.68 6.11
N ALA A 28 12.83 -2.29 6.39
CA ALA A 28 11.67 -2.85 5.71
C ALA A 28 11.61 -2.25 4.29
N HIS A 29 11.99 -3.03 3.29
CA HIS A 29 11.81 -2.66 1.88
C HIS A 29 10.40 -3.06 1.44
N HIS A 30 9.54 -2.09 1.14
CA HIS A 30 8.27 -2.31 0.44
C HIS A 30 8.58 -2.74 -1.00
N SER A 31 8.80 -4.03 -1.24
CA SER A 31 9.07 -4.54 -2.59
C SER A 31 7.79 -4.54 -3.42
N PRO A 32 7.70 -3.77 -4.52
CA PRO A 32 6.58 -3.87 -5.45
C PRO A 32 6.73 -5.08 -6.39
N SER A 33 7.57 -6.07 -6.08
CA SER A 33 7.96 -7.16 -6.99
C SER A 33 6.79 -7.96 -7.57
N ASN A 34 5.67 -8.02 -6.86
CA ASN A 34 4.48 -8.73 -7.32
C ASN A 34 3.71 -7.94 -8.40
N TYR A 35 3.96 -6.64 -8.52
CA TYR A 35 3.31 -5.73 -9.45
C TYR A 35 4.16 -5.49 -10.69
N SER A 36 3.49 -5.21 -11.80
CA SER A 36 4.12 -4.71 -13.03
C SER A 36 4.76 -3.35 -12.79
N ASP A 37 5.75 -3.00 -13.62
CA ASP A 37 6.34 -1.67 -13.66
C ASP A 37 5.59 -0.72 -14.60
N THR A 38 4.58 -1.24 -15.31
CA THR A 38 3.74 -0.49 -16.24
C THR A 38 2.35 -0.24 -15.67
N TYR A 39 1.83 0.95 -15.94
CA TYR A 39 0.46 1.29 -15.62
C TYR A 39 -0.53 0.58 -16.55
N THR A 40 -1.67 0.20 -16.00
CA THR A 40 -2.92 -0.04 -16.72
C THR A 40 -4.00 0.91 -16.21
N THR A 41 -5.07 1.04 -16.99
CA THR A 41 -6.26 1.83 -16.61
C THR A 41 -7.45 0.92 -16.45
N ILE A 42 -8.18 1.09 -15.36
CA ILE A 42 -9.34 0.29 -14.99
C ILE A 42 -10.50 1.22 -14.70
N GLU A 43 -11.66 0.94 -15.27
CA GLU A 43 -12.91 1.61 -14.95
C GLU A 43 -13.82 0.64 -14.22
N GLY A 44 -14.39 1.07 -13.11
CA GLY A 44 -15.19 0.20 -12.26
C GLY A 44 -16.06 0.96 -11.29
N VAL A 45 -16.90 0.22 -10.58
CA VAL A 45 -17.79 0.73 -9.54
C VAL A 45 -17.27 0.32 -8.18
N VAL A 46 -17.18 1.27 -7.25
CA VAL A 46 -16.68 1.02 -5.91
C VAL A 46 -17.63 0.09 -5.15
N LYS A 47 -17.10 -1.01 -4.63
CA LYS A 47 -17.82 -1.96 -3.77
C LYS A 47 -17.45 -1.80 -2.31
N GLU A 48 -16.17 -1.60 -2.03
CA GLU A 48 -15.66 -1.41 -0.67
C GLU A 48 -14.48 -0.44 -0.66
N VAL A 49 -14.32 0.28 0.46
CA VAL A 49 -13.17 1.15 0.73
C VAL A 49 -12.71 0.90 2.17
N HIS A 50 -11.47 0.43 2.31
CA HIS A 50 -10.83 0.15 3.59
C HIS A 50 -9.69 1.13 3.79
N LEU A 51 -9.94 2.22 4.50
CA LEU A 51 -8.90 3.18 4.89
C LEU A 51 -8.23 2.71 6.18
N VAL A 52 -7.18 1.91 6.05
CA VAL A 52 -6.45 1.28 7.17
C VAL A 52 -4.93 1.44 7.02
N VAL A 53 -4.18 0.89 7.98
CA VAL A 53 -2.71 0.86 8.00
C VAL A 53 -2.22 -0.59 8.02
N PRO A 54 -1.05 -0.92 7.44
CA PRO A 54 -0.16 -0.05 6.69
C PRO A 54 -0.63 0.25 5.26
N HIS A 55 -1.53 -0.57 4.71
CA HIS A 55 -2.08 -0.43 3.35
C HIS A 55 -3.59 -0.31 3.39
N SER A 56 -4.11 0.70 2.70
CA SER A 56 -5.55 0.84 2.45
C SER A 56 -5.95 0.09 1.18
N TRP A 57 -7.24 -0.18 1.01
CA TRP A 57 -7.73 -0.99 -0.10
C TRP A 57 -9.01 -0.41 -0.69
N VAL A 58 -9.16 -0.51 -2.00
CA VAL A 58 -10.39 -0.20 -2.73
C VAL A 58 -10.79 -1.44 -3.52
N TYR A 59 -12.03 -1.88 -3.39
CA TYR A 59 -12.56 -3.00 -4.15
C TYR A 59 -13.45 -2.45 -5.25
N LEU A 60 -13.12 -2.75 -6.50
CA LEU A 60 -13.85 -2.29 -7.67
C LEU A 60 -14.54 -3.46 -8.35
N GLU A 61 -15.81 -3.32 -8.69
CA GLU A 61 -16.48 -4.18 -9.66
C GLU A 61 -16.18 -3.65 -11.06
N VAL A 62 -15.50 -4.47 -11.86
CA VAL A 62 -15.04 -4.16 -13.22
C VAL A 62 -15.69 -5.17 -14.16
N LYS A 63 -16.24 -4.70 -15.27
CA LYS A 63 -16.78 -5.60 -16.30
C LYS A 63 -15.66 -6.08 -17.21
N ASP A 64 -15.59 -7.38 -17.44
CA ASP A 64 -14.67 -7.94 -18.42
C ASP A 64 -15.13 -7.66 -19.87
N ALA A 65 -14.39 -8.18 -20.85
CA ALA A 65 -14.71 -8.02 -22.27
C ALA A 65 -16.06 -8.63 -22.68
N LYS A 66 -16.63 -9.54 -21.87
CA LYS A 66 -17.94 -10.17 -22.08
C LYS A 66 -19.05 -9.45 -21.30
N GLY A 67 -18.71 -8.46 -20.49
CA GLY A 67 -19.63 -7.73 -19.63
C GLY A 67 -19.84 -8.36 -18.25
N GLU A 68 -19.13 -9.44 -17.92
CA GLU A 68 -19.26 -10.15 -16.65
C GLU A 68 -18.53 -9.39 -15.53
N PRO A 69 -19.17 -9.21 -14.35
CA PRO A 69 -18.57 -8.49 -13.24
C PRO A 69 -17.43 -9.29 -12.59
N GLN A 70 -16.30 -8.63 -12.37
CA GLN A 70 -15.13 -9.15 -11.66
C GLN A 70 -14.73 -8.17 -10.55
N ILE A 71 -14.35 -8.70 -9.38
CA ILE A 71 -13.83 -7.86 -8.30
C ILE A 71 -12.33 -7.68 -8.48
N TRP A 72 -11.92 -6.42 -8.57
CA TRP A 72 -10.53 -5.99 -8.56
C TRP A 72 -10.15 -5.42 -7.21
N ILE A 73 -9.04 -5.91 -6.67
CA ILE A 73 -8.51 -5.51 -5.36
C ILE A 73 -7.39 -4.51 -5.58
N MET A 74 -7.61 -3.28 -5.12
CA MET A 74 -6.74 -2.15 -5.40
C MET A 74 -6.00 -1.74 -4.12
N GLU A 75 -4.71 -2.08 -4.02
CA GLU A 75 -3.85 -1.74 -2.88
C GLU A 75 -3.44 -0.27 -2.93
N ALA A 76 -3.47 0.43 -1.80
CA ALA A 76 -3.05 1.81 -1.68
C ALA A 76 -2.06 2.01 -0.52
N ILE A 77 -1.47 3.21 -0.48
CA ILE A 77 -0.72 3.68 0.68
C ILE A 77 -1.61 3.76 1.93
N GLY A 78 -0.99 3.76 3.10
CA GLY A 78 -1.70 3.83 4.38
C GLY A 78 -2.55 5.09 4.55
N ARG A 79 -3.63 4.93 5.34
CA ARG A 79 -4.62 5.97 5.64
C ARG A 79 -4.04 7.36 5.98
N PRO A 80 -2.99 7.53 6.81
CA PRO A 80 -2.50 8.86 7.16
C PRO A 80 -2.04 9.69 5.95
N THR A 81 -1.39 9.05 4.98
CA THR A 81 -0.96 9.71 3.74
C THR A 81 -2.15 10.07 2.86
N LEU A 82 -3.09 9.12 2.69
CA LEU A 82 -4.34 9.34 1.96
C LEU A 82 -5.16 10.52 2.54
N GLN A 83 -5.28 10.60 3.86
CA GLN A 83 -5.99 11.70 4.51
C GLN A 83 -5.32 13.06 4.25
N ARG A 84 -3.98 13.11 4.25
CA ARG A 84 -3.21 14.35 4.00
C ARG A 84 -3.44 14.92 2.60
N ILE A 85 -3.66 14.06 1.61
CA ILE A 85 -3.95 14.48 0.23
C ILE A 85 -5.45 14.69 -0.04
N GLY A 86 -6.29 14.54 0.98
CA GLY A 86 -7.74 14.80 0.90
C GLY A 86 -8.59 13.60 0.49
N VAL A 87 -8.07 12.38 0.58
CA VAL A 87 -8.90 11.17 0.46
C VAL A 87 -9.65 10.97 1.79
N THR A 88 -10.89 11.42 1.83
CA THR A 88 -11.83 11.25 2.95
C THR A 88 -12.93 10.27 2.56
N ILE A 89 -13.82 9.94 3.50
CA ILE A 89 -14.98 9.07 3.21
C ILE A 89 -15.95 9.68 2.17
N ASP A 90 -15.88 11.00 1.94
CA ASP A 90 -16.69 11.70 0.95
C ASP A 90 -16.06 11.75 -0.43
N TYR A 91 -14.74 11.54 -0.53
CA TYR A 91 -14.03 11.53 -1.81
C TYR A 91 -14.54 10.42 -2.74
N MET A 92 -14.91 9.28 -2.17
CA MET A 92 -15.36 8.10 -2.92
C MET A 92 -16.23 7.20 -2.04
N LYS A 93 -17.42 6.85 -2.54
CA LYS A 93 -18.41 6.03 -1.83
C LYS A 93 -18.73 4.76 -2.60
N VAL A 94 -19.26 3.76 -1.89
CA VAL A 94 -19.79 2.55 -2.53
C VAL A 94 -20.87 2.95 -3.54
N GLY A 95 -20.78 2.37 -4.75
CA GLY A 95 -21.64 2.67 -5.89
C GLY A 95 -21.12 3.77 -6.81
N ASP A 96 -20.08 4.51 -6.42
CA ASP A 96 -19.49 5.54 -7.29
C ASP A 96 -18.71 4.90 -8.44
N PRO A 97 -18.89 5.38 -9.69
CA PRO A 97 -18.00 5.02 -10.79
C PRO A 97 -16.67 5.75 -10.64
N VAL A 98 -15.58 5.04 -10.89
CA VAL A 98 -14.23 5.60 -10.85
C VAL A 98 -13.37 5.07 -11.99
N LYS A 99 -12.36 5.86 -12.34
CA LYS A 99 -11.26 5.44 -13.22
C LYS A 99 -9.99 5.37 -12.39
N ALA A 100 -9.37 4.21 -12.35
CA ALA A 100 -8.12 3.95 -11.63
C ALA A 100 -6.98 3.75 -12.63
N ARG A 101 -5.80 4.28 -12.30
CA ARG A 101 -4.55 3.95 -12.97
C ARG A 101 -3.64 3.26 -11.96
N CYS A 102 -3.23 2.04 -12.28
CA CYS A 102 -2.62 1.13 -11.32
C CYS A 102 -1.59 0.21 -11.98
N PHE A 103 -0.75 -0.40 -11.15
CA PHE A 103 0.22 -1.41 -11.54
C PHE A 103 -0.39 -2.79 -11.28
N PRO A 104 -0.76 -3.57 -12.30
CA PRO A 104 -1.41 -4.87 -12.11
C PRO A 104 -0.46 -5.91 -11.53
N LEU A 105 -1.00 -6.93 -10.86
CA LEU A 105 -0.23 -8.09 -10.45
C LEU A 105 0.34 -8.82 -11.67
N ARG A 106 1.60 -9.28 -11.54
CA ARG A 106 2.31 -10.00 -12.62
C ARG A 106 1.74 -11.38 -12.90
N ASP A 107 1.04 -11.99 -11.95
CA ASP A 107 0.43 -13.31 -12.08
C ASP A 107 -0.91 -13.30 -12.86
N GLY A 108 -1.40 -12.11 -13.24
CA GLY A 108 -2.64 -11.94 -13.99
C GLY A 108 -3.91 -12.01 -13.14
N SER A 109 -3.82 -12.14 -11.82
CA SER A 109 -4.98 -12.04 -10.94
C SER A 109 -5.52 -10.60 -10.91
N HIS A 110 -6.78 -10.46 -10.48
CA HIS A 110 -7.49 -9.16 -10.43
C HIS A 110 -7.04 -8.31 -9.22
N GLY A 111 -5.76 -8.02 -9.14
CA GLY A 111 -5.17 -7.14 -8.14
C GLY A 111 -4.28 -6.08 -8.77
N CYS A 112 -4.23 -4.91 -8.13
CA CYS A 112 -3.50 -3.76 -8.65
C CYS A 112 -2.98 -2.89 -7.51
N ARG A 113 -1.73 -2.43 -7.60
CA ARG A 113 -1.24 -1.34 -6.74
C ARG A 113 -1.64 0.00 -7.34
N LEU A 114 -2.39 0.80 -6.60
CA LEU A 114 -2.91 2.08 -7.06
C LEU A 114 -1.80 3.11 -7.27
N GLY A 115 -1.83 3.77 -8.42
CA GLY A 115 -1.17 5.03 -8.67
C GLY A 115 -2.13 6.19 -8.44
N PHE A 116 -3.20 6.24 -9.24
CA PHE A 116 -4.17 7.33 -9.22
C PHE A 116 -5.61 6.83 -9.29
N ILE A 117 -6.53 7.57 -8.67
CA ILE A 117 -7.98 7.41 -8.88
C ILE A 117 -8.53 8.78 -9.29
N LYS A 118 -9.30 8.79 -10.37
CA LYS A 118 -10.21 9.87 -10.75
C LYS A 118 -11.60 9.53 -10.20
N ALA A 119 -12.06 10.33 -9.25
CA ALA A 119 -13.38 10.18 -8.64
C ALA A 119 -14.48 10.67 -9.60
N LYS A 120 -15.74 10.38 -9.26
CA LYS A 120 -16.91 10.78 -10.07
C LYS A 120 -17.03 12.28 -10.31
N ASP A 121 -16.48 13.10 -9.41
CA ASP A 121 -16.48 14.57 -9.51
C ASP A 121 -15.34 15.10 -10.40
N GLY A 122 -14.52 14.20 -10.97
CA GLY A 122 -13.39 14.51 -11.83
C GLY A 122 -12.09 14.81 -11.08
N SER A 123 -12.12 14.91 -9.75
CA SER A 123 -10.91 15.11 -8.95
C SER A 123 -9.99 13.88 -9.00
N VAL A 124 -8.69 14.12 -9.04
CA VAL A 124 -7.67 13.05 -9.13
C VAL A 124 -6.74 13.13 -7.92
N LYS A 125 -6.48 11.98 -7.31
CA LYS A 125 -5.55 11.83 -6.18
C LYS A 125 -4.52 10.75 -6.45
N ASN A 126 -3.31 10.91 -5.91
CA ASN A 126 -2.24 9.92 -5.93
C ASN A 126 -2.39 8.97 -4.73
N TRP A 127 -2.78 7.73 -4.99
CA TRP A 127 -3.00 6.69 -3.98
C TRP A 127 -1.74 5.86 -3.68
N ASN A 128 -0.64 6.09 -4.40
CA ASN A 128 0.65 5.47 -4.13
C ASN A 128 1.42 6.18 -3.00
N GLY A 129 1.10 7.46 -2.75
CA GLY A 129 1.70 8.24 -1.66
C GLY A 129 3.11 8.76 -1.93
N ASP A 130 3.51 8.79 -3.20
CA ASP A 130 4.72 9.47 -3.67
C ASP A 130 4.37 10.85 -4.27
N ASP A 131 5.40 11.59 -4.70
CA ASP A 131 5.23 12.90 -5.33
C ASP A 131 5.06 12.82 -6.86
N THR A 132 4.70 11.64 -7.41
CA THR A 132 4.51 11.47 -8.84
C THR A 132 3.35 12.36 -9.30
N PRO A 133 3.56 13.24 -10.30
CA PRO A 133 2.48 14.10 -10.80
C PRO A 133 1.43 13.27 -11.52
N VAL A 134 0.19 13.75 -11.53
CA VAL A 134 -0.90 13.15 -12.29
C VAL A 134 -0.52 13.17 -13.78
N PRO A 135 -0.52 12.00 -14.47
CA PRO A 135 -0.24 11.96 -15.90
C PRO A 135 -1.24 12.81 -16.69
N SER A 136 -0.77 13.54 -17.70
CA SER A 136 -1.60 14.45 -18.51
C SER A 136 -2.66 13.74 -19.35
N ASP A 137 -2.49 12.44 -19.59
CA ASP A 137 -3.40 11.56 -20.35
C ASP A 137 -4.42 10.83 -19.45
N PHE A 138 -4.41 11.09 -18.14
CA PHE A 138 -5.27 10.38 -17.17
C PHE A 138 -6.60 11.08 -16.95
#